data_AF-A0A9P8MIA8-F1
#
_entry.id   AF-A0A9P8MIA8-F1
#
_cell.length_a   1.000
_cell.length_b   1.000
_cell.length_c   1.000
_cell.angle_alpha   90.00
_cell.angle_beta   90.00
_cell.angle_gamma   90.00
#
_symmetry.space_group_name_H-M   'P 1'
#
loop_
_entity.id
_entity.type
_entity.pdbx_description
1 polymer ?
#
loop_
_entity_poly.entity_id
_entity_poly.type
_entity_poly.pdbx_seq_one_letter_code
_entity_poly.pdbx_strand_id
1 'polypeptide(L)'
;MCRCDAALFKVYLDLRVKKSRIKKESTIALYWKRLSQVYAQKSAKWMTESVLFDIRNWIPTYLTPKYGLTHPKEKSGIFIDDLAIMLNHLWIRDEEIFTHERPESSYRPI
;
A
#
# COMPACT_ATOMS: atom_id res chain seq x y z
N MET A 1 5.63 16.74 3.59
CA MET A 1 4.16 16.75 3.85
C MET A 1 3.49 15.69 2.98
N CYS A 2 3.11 14.54 3.52
CA CYS A 2 2.25 13.60 2.80
C CYS A 2 0.81 14.15 2.82
N ARG A 3 0.26 14.48 1.64
CA ARG A 3 -1.15 14.89 1.51
C ARG A 3 -2.04 13.65 1.54
N CYS A 4 -2.94 13.55 2.52
CA CYS A 4 -3.92 12.47 2.65
C CYS A 4 -5.12 12.72 1.71
N ASP A 5 -4.89 12.72 0.40
CA ASP A 5 -5.92 13.01 -0.59
C ASP A 5 -6.43 11.73 -1.25
N ALA A 6 -7.72 11.46 -1.06
CA ALA A 6 -8.39 10.31 -1.66
C ALA A 6 -8.29 10.29 -3.19
N ALA A 7 -8.27 11.47 -3.84
CA ALA A 7 -8.16 11.56 -5.29
C ALA A 7 -6.82 11.00 -5.82
N LEU A 8 -5.71 11.27 -5.12
CA LEU A 8 -4.40 10.76 -5.51
C LEU A 8 -4.34 9.23 -5.44
N PHE A 9 -4.93 8.65 -4.38
CA PHE A 9 -5.00 7.20 -4.23
C PHE A 9 -5.90 6.55 -5.28
N LYS A 10 -7.03 7.19 -5.63
CA LYS A 10 -7.91 6.73 -6.72
C LYS A 10 -7.19 6.71 -8.05
N VAL A 11 -6.45 7.77 -8.40
CA VAL A 11 -5.66 7.86 -9.63
C VAL A 11 -4.58 6.77 -9.69
N TYR A 12 -3.86 6.54 -8.58
CA TYR A 12 -2.86 5.48 -8.52
C TYR A 12 -3.47 4.09 -8.76
N LEU A 13 -4.59 3.78 -8.08
CA LEU A 13 -5.26 2.50 -8.24
C LEU A 13 -5.79 2.32 -9.67
N ASP A 14 -6.40 3.35 -10.27
CA ASP A 14 -6.89 3.33 -11.66
C ASP A 14 -5.74 3.06 -12.66
N LEU A 15 -4.61 3.75 -12.51
CA LEU A 15 -3.42 3.51 -13.32
C LEU A 15 -2.87 2.10 -13.14
N ARG A 16 -2.93 1.54 -11.93
CA ARG A 16 -2.44 0.19 -11.65
C ARG A 16 -3.31 -0.86 -12.34
N VAL A 17 -4.63 -0.74 -12.30
CA VAL A 17 -5.53 -1.66 -13.03
C VAL A 17 -5.32 -1.54 -14.53
N LYS A 18 -5.15 -0.32 -15.04
CA LYS A 18 -4.95 -0.10 -16.47
C LYS A 18 -3.62 -0.67 -17.00
N LYS A 19 -2.54 -0.61 -16.20
CA LYS A 19 -1.20 -1.06 -16.60
C LYS A 19 -0.91 -2.53 -16.30
N SER A 20 -1.60 -3.12 -15.32
CA SER A 20 -1.36 -4.50 -14.88
C SER A 20 -2.49 -5.43 -15.33
N ARG A 21 -2.23 -6.73 -15.49
CA ARG A 21 -3.25 -7.74 -15.82
C ARG A 21 -4.13 -8.11 -14.61
N ILE A 22 -4.59 -7.12 -13.84
CA ILE A 22 -5.41 -7.35 -12.66
C ILE A 22 -6.84 -7.62 -13.10
N LYS A 23 -7.32 -8.84 -12.83
CA LYS A 23 -8.70 -9.27 -13.15
C LYS A 23 -9.58 -9.45 -11.91
N LYS A 24 -9.00 -9.42 -10.71
CA LYS A 24 -9.71 -9.69 -9.45
C LYS A 24 -9.82 -8.42 -8.61
N GLU A 25 -11.00 -8.14 -8.09
CA GLU A 25 -11.24 -7.02 -7.16
C GLU A 25 -10.41 -7.18 -5.89
N SER A 26 -10.31 -8.40 -5.37
CA SER A 26 -9.58 -8.74 -4.16
C SER A 26 -8.09 -8.40 -4.25
N THR A 27 -7.49 -8.50 -5.43
CA THR A 27 -6.11 -8.07 -5.66
C THR A 27 -5.98 -6.56 -5.43
N ILE A 28 -6.92 -5.75 -5.93
CA ILE A 28 -6.88 -4.29 -5.74
C ILE A 28 -7.16 -3.90 -4.29
N ALA A 29 -8.11 -4.56 -3.63
CA ALA A 29 -8.37 -4.33 -2.21
C ALA A 29 -7.11 -4.58 -1.37
N LEU A 30 -6.30 -5.56 -1.77
CA LEU A 30 -5.04 -5.88 -1.12
C LEU A 30 -3.95 -4.84 -1.41
N TYR A 31 -3.86 -4.34 -2.65
CA TYR A 31 -3.04 -3.18 -2.99
C TYR A 31 -3.40 -1.96 -2.14
N TRP A 32 -4.69 -1.66 -2.00
CA TRP A 32 -5.16 -0.56 -1.18
C TRP A 32 -4.76 -0.73 0.28
N LYS A 33 -4.97 -1.92 0.85
CA LYS A 33 -4.55 -2.24 2.23
C LYS A 33 -3.05 -2.03 2.44
N ARG A 34 -2.23 -2.41 1.46
CA ARG A 34 -0.78 -2.23 1.57
C ARG A 34 -0.38 -0.77 1.43
N LEU A 35 -1.05 -0.04 0.55
CA LEU A 35 -0.79 1.37 0.33
C LEU A 35 -1.17 2.24 1.54
N SER A 36 -2.25 1.90 2.25
CA SER A 36 -2.61 2.54 3.52
C SER A 36 -1.60 2.24 4.63
N GLN A 37 -1.05 1.01 4.69
CA GLN A 37 0.03 0.67 5.63
C GLN A 37 1.31 1.48 5.35
N VAL A 38 1.73 1.59 4.09
CA VAL A 38 2.92 2.36 3.69
C VAL A 38 2.74 3.84 4.01
N TYR A 39 1.55 4.38 3.77
CA TYR A 39 1.22 5.75 4.17
C TYR A 39 1.34 5.96 5.68
N ALA A 40 0.79 5.03 6.48
CA ALA A 40 0.86 5.13 7.94
C ALA A 40 2.31 5.12 8.45
N GLN A 41 3.17 4.29 7.85
CA GLN A 41 4.61 4.24 8.15
C GLN A 41 5.29 5.55 7.78
N LYS A 42 5.20 6.00 6.52
CA LYS A 42 5.93 7.19 6.04
C LYS A 42 5.42 8.51 6.60
N SER A 43 4.14 8.59 7.01
CA SER A 43 3.56 9.82 7.56
C SER A 43 3.52 9.86 9.09
N ALA A 44 3.92 8.76 9.75
CA ALA A 44 3.76 8.52 11.19
C ALA A 44 2.32 8.79 11.69
N LYS A 45 1.33 8.76 10.79
CA LYS A 45 -0.06 9.14 11.04
C LYS A 45 -1.00 8.19 10.31
N TRP A 46 -2.07 7.81 10.99
CA TRP A 46 -3.15 7.07 10.36
C TRP A 46 -3.90 7.95 9.36
N MET A 47 -4.32 7.35 8.25
CA MET A 47 -5.26 8.00 7.34
C MET A 47 -6.58 8.28 8.06
N THR A 48 -7.24 9.37 7.69
CA THR A 48 -8.58 9.67 8.17
C THR A 48 -9.54 8.56 7.74
N GLU A 49 -10.44 8.17 8.65
CA GLU A 49 -11.42 7.10 8.39
C GLU A 49 -12.30 7.39 7.17
N SER A 50 -12.59 8.67 6.89
CA SER A 50 -13.30 9.11 5.69
C SER A 50 -12.60 8.69 4.39
N VAL A 51 -11.28 8.82 4.32
CA VAL A 51 -10.47 8.42 3.16
C VAL A 51 -10.43 6.90 3.02
N LEU A 52 -10.30 6.20 4.15
CA LEU A 52 -10.33 4.73 4.19
C LEU A 52 -11.67 4.19 3.68
N PHE A 53 -12.77 4.79 4.13
CA PHE A 53 -14.13 4.40 3.75
C PHE A 53 -14.44 4.75 2.28
N ASP A 54 -14.09 5.96 1.85
CA ASP A 54 -14.30 6.42 0.46
C ASP A 54 -13.64 5.49 -0.55
N ILE A 55 -12.35 5.15 -0.34
CA ILE A 55 -11.62 4.28 -1.27
C ILE A 55 -12.11 2.83 -1.18
N ARG A 56 -12.43 2.35 0.03
CA ARG A 56 -12.99 1.01 0.21
C ARG A 56 -14.31 0.82 -0.52
N ASN A 57 -15.16 1.85 -0.57
CA ASN A 57 -16.43 1.80 -1.31
C ASN A 57 -16.25 2.07 -2.80
N TRP A 58 -15.30 2.92 -3.18
CA TRP A 58 -15.03 3.25 -4.58
C TRP A 58 -14.52 2.06 -5.39
N ILE A 59 -13.75 1.15 -4.78
CA ILE A 59 -13.25 -0.07 -5.44
C ILE A 59 -14.42 -0.92 -5.99
N PRO A 60 -15.37 -1.42 -5.17
CA PRO A 60 -16.48 -2.24 -5.67
C PRO A 60 -17.51 -1.44 -6.49
N THR A 61 -17.74 -0.17 -6.17
CA THR A 61 -18.82 0.62 -6.82
C THR A 61 -18.43 1.23 -8.17
N TYR A 62 -17.14 1.54 -8.37
CA TYR A 62 -16.67 2.22 -9.57
C TYR A 62 -15.59 1.42 -10.30
N LEU A 63 -14.56 0.97 -9.58
CA LEU A 63 -13.40 0.36 -10.22
C LEU A 63 -13.69 -1.06 -10.74
N THR A 64 -14.43 -1.86 -9.97
CA THR A 64 -14.90 -3.19 -10.36
C THR A 64 -15.74 -3.18 -11.65
N PRO A 65 -16.83 -2.39 -11.76
CA PRO A 65 -17.62 -2.34 -12.98
C PRO A 65 -16.87 -1.69 -14.16
N LYS A 66 -16.02 -0.69 -13.92
CA LYS A 66 -15.25 -0.02 -14.98
C LYS A 66 -14.27 -0.96 -15.70
N TYR A 67 -13.66 -1.90 -14.98
CA TYR A 67 -12.66 -2.82 -15.54
C TYR A 67 -13.15 -4.29 -15.62
N GLY A 68 -14.41 -4.56 -15.31
CA GLY A 68 -14.96 -5.92 -15.31
C GLY A 68 -14.26 -6.86 -14.34
N LEU A 69 -13.88 -6.36 -13.16
CA LEU A 69 -13.17 -7.17 -12.18
C LEU A 69 -14.08 -8.27 -11.65
N THR A 70 -13.52 -9.47 -11.48
CA THR A 70 -14.26 -10.59 -10.88
C THR A 70 -14.48 -10.30 -9.40
N HIS A 71 -15.75 -10.36 -8.98
CA HIS A 71 -16.15 -10.25 -7.58
C HIS A 71 -15.45 -11.31 -6.71
N PRO A 72 -15.23 -11.03 -5.42
CA PRO A 72 -14.47 -11.91 -4.55
C PRO A 72 -15.26 -13.17 -4.24
N LYS A 73 -15.03 -14.24 -5.00
CA LYS A 73 -15.41 -15.60 -4.60
C LYS A 73 -14.23 -16.40 -4.06
N GLU A 74 -13.01 -15.85 -4.05
CA GLU A 74 -11.83 -16.60 -3.59
C GLU A 74 -10.65 -15.69 -3.19
N LYS A 75 -9.89 -16.12 -2.17
CA LYS A 75 -8.66 -15.48 -1.68
C LYS A 75 -7.69 -15.27 -2.85
N SER A 76 -7.48 -14.02 -3.26
CA SER A 76 -6.45 -13.68 -4.24
C SER A 76 -5.07 -13.66 -3.57
N GLY A 77 -4.13 -14.45 -4.06
CA GLY A 77 -2.71 -14.27 -3.78
C GLY A 77 -2.18 -13.01 -4.49
N ILE A 78 -1.33 -12.24 -3.82
CA ILE A 78 -0.50 -11.22 -4.49
C ILE A 78 0.53 -11.98 -5.32
N PHE A 79 0.76 -11.55 -6.57
CA PHE A 79 1.88 -12.08 -7.34
C PHE A 79 3.21 -11.68 -6.68
N ILE A 80 4.13 -12.63 -6.54
CA ILE A 80 5.43 -12.41 -5.89
C ILE A 80 6.22 -11.29 -6.59
N ASP A 81 6.12 -11.19 -7.91
CA ASP A 81 6.78 -10.13 -8.68
C ASP A 81 6.26 -8.73 -8.33
N ASP A 82 4.94 -8.61 -8.16
CA ASP A 82 4.30 -7.37 -7.74
C ASP A 82 4.68 -7.01 -6.29
N LEU A 83 4.77 -8.02 -5.42
CA LEU A 83 5.26 -7.85 -4.05
C LEU A 83 6.74 -7.44 -4.06
N ALA A 84 7.56 -8.02 -4.91
CA ALA A 84 8.99 -7.73 -5.05
C ALA A 84 9.21 -6.31 -5.58
N ILE A 85 8.43 -5.85 -6.56
CA ILE A 85 8.50 -4.47 -7.06
C ILE A 85 8.09 -3.48 -5.97
N MET A 86 7.02 -3.79 -5.22
CA MET A 86 6.58 -2.95 -4.11
C MET A 86 7.62 -2.90 -2.98
N LEU A 87 8.18 -4.04 -2.59
CA LEU A 87 9.22 -4.14 -1.57
C LEU A 87 10.53 -3.48 -2.03
N ASN A 88 10.92 -3.65 -3.29
CA ASN A 88 12.10 -3.03 -3.87
C ASN A 88 11.97 -1.50 -3.88
N HIS A 89 10.81 -0.97 -4.31
CA HIS A 89 10.55 0.46 -4.24
C HIS A 89 10.51 1.00 -2.79
N LEU A 90 10.16 0.15 -1.82
CA LEU A 90 10.24 0.48 -0.39
C LEU A 90 11.69 0.48 0.12
N TRP A 91 12.48 -0.56 -0.21
CA TRP A 91 13.89 -0.71 0.20
C TRP A 91 14.84 0.31 -0.43
N ILE A 92 14.71 0.59 -1.74
CA ILE A 92 15.57 1.57 -2.40
C ILE A 92 15.30 3.00 -1.89
N ARG A 93 14.10 3.28 -1.37
CA ARG A 93 13.72 4.58 -0.79
C ARG A 93 13.65 4.56 0.74
N ASP A 94 14.21 3.54 1.38
CA ASP A 94 14.36 3.49 2.82
C ASP A 94 15.63 4.23 3.21
N GLU A 95 15.50 5.55 3.37
CA GLU A 95 16.47 6.40 4.06
C GLU A 95 16.19 6.46 5.57
N GLU A 96 15.45 5.47 6.12
CA GLU A 96 15.30 5.36 7.58
C GLU A 96 16.59 4.82 8.19
N ILE A 97 17.41 5.73 8.71
CA ILE A 97 18.42 5.39 9.71
C ILE A 97 17.67 5.05 10.99
N PHE A 98 17.57 3.76 11.30
CA PHE A 98 17.12 3.33 12.62
C PHE A 98 18.14 3.82 13.66
N THR A 99 17.78 4.82 14.46
CA THR A 99 18.58 5.32 15.60
C THR A 99 18.69 4.30 16.76
N HIS A 100 18.47 3.03 16.48
CA HIS A 100 18.45 1.92 17.43
C HIS A 100 19.52 0.88 17.07
N GLU A 101 20.47 1.24 16.19
CA GLU A 101 21.80 0.64 16.28
C GLU A 101 22.34 0.95 17.67
N ARG A 102 22.16 -0.05 18.53
CA ARG A 102 22.63 -0.15 19.90
C ARG A 102 24.04 0.46 19.99
N PRO A 103 24.27 1.54 20.74
CA PRO A 103 25.64 1.99 20.96
C PRO A 103 26.36 0.83 21.66
N GLU A 104 27.40 0.30 21.02
CA GLU A 104 28.40 -0.53 21.68
C GLU A 104 29.13 0.33 22.72
N SER A 105 28.50 0.53 23.87
CA SER A 105 29.09 1.18 25.03
C SER A 105 28.67 0.45 26.29
N SER A 106 29.18 -0.77 26.44
CA SER A 106 29.32 -1.40 27.75
C SER A 106 30.37 -2.52 27.73
N TYR A 107 31.62 -2.17 27.47
CA TYR A 107 32.76 -2.91 28.00
C TYR A 107 33.68 -1.90 28.70
N ARG A 108 33.47 -1.71 30.01
CA ARG A 108 34.54 -1.24 30.90
C ARG A 108 35.22 -2.48 31.46
N PRO A 109 36.53 -2.69 31.26
CA PRO A 109 37.26 -3.62 32.11
C PRO A 109 37.51 -2.94 33.46
N ILE A 110 37.21 -3.66 34.54
CA ILE A 110 37.86 -3.51 35.85
C ILE A 110 38.92 -4.60 35.91
#